data_AF-A0A7J6CI88-F1
#
_entry.id   AF-A0A7J6CI88-F1
#
_cell.length_a   1.000
_cell.length_b   1.000
_cell.length_c   1.000
_cell.angle_alpha   90.00
_cell.angle_beta   90.00
_cell.angle_gamma   90.00
#
_symmetry.space_group_name_H-M   'P 1'
#
loop_
_entity.id
_entity.type
_entity.pdbx_description
1 polymer ?
#
loop_
_entity_poly.entity_id
_entity_poly.type
_entity_poly.pdbx_seq_one_letter_code
_entity_poly.pdbx_strand_id
1 'polypeptide(L)'
;MQGISSEETICEVNKPLFSGNASAVLDIIYSINKESHFDQKVTFSASVASGNANHSENSELLKMRNISVKHAIYVTLLRHTDSSIYINFTSGKSNLEKPVKQILEVKNEFRELNLTIFIRVPVKLGAKNIWNNKNVQIPDCFRDRDEQPPSTNFLKVLKKKNVLNCSVAVCAVFRCDVNLLRNERKFYNISSNVSSGWIEQIGIRSASFQLVSTASLDYDEDKYIYFSDSLNSVPVCEVNTQVEVYEEPSILKEVIGGVIGGLLIVSLITAALYKSGFFKRKAKQQKYPAQEADEVKNLNEN
;
A
#
# COMPACT_ATOMS: atom_id res chain seq x y z
N MET A 1 16.98 -29.01 -30.35
CA MET A 1 17.33 -28.71 -31.76
C MET A 1 16.10 -28.11 -32.40
N GLN A 2 15.99 -26.78 -32.48
CA GLN A 2 14.88 -26.09 -33.14
C GLN A 2 15.44 -25.40 -34.37
N GLY A 3 14.87 -25.73 -35.53
CA GLY A 3 15.33 -25.31 -36.84
C GLY A 3 15.22 -23.81 -37.00
N ILE A 4 16.29 -23.20 -37.46
CA ILE A 4 16.29 -21.84 -38.00
C ILE A 4 15.49 -21.93 -39.31
N SER A 5 14.21 -21.57 -39.28
CA SER A 5 13.46 -21.33 -40.51
C SER A 5 13.98 -20.03 -41.11
N SER A 6 14.91 -20.12 -42.06
CA SER A 6 15.25 -18.99 -42.91
C SER A 6 14.04 -18.70 -43.79
N GLU A 7 13.18 -17.79 -43.36
CA GLU A 7 12.08 -17.30 -44.20
C GLU A 7 12.67 -16.35 -45.24
N GLU A 8 12.47 -16.66 -46.52
CA GLU A 8 12.92 -15.87 -47.65
C GLU A 8 11.73 -15.15 -48.28
N THR A 9 11.90 -13.86 -48.60
CA THR A 9 10.92 -13.07 -49.35
C THR A 9 11.55 -12.67 -50.67
N ILE A 10 11.02 -13.16 -51.79
CA ILE A 10 11.49 -12.82 -53.12
C ILE A 10 10.60 -11.70 -53.68
N CYS A 11 11.21 -10.56 -54.02
CA CYS A 11 10.53 -9.44 -54.66
C CYS A 11 10.98 -9.34 -56.12
N GLU A 12 10.09 -9.66 -57.06
CA GLU A 12 10.37 -9.52 -58.49
C GLU A 12 10.10 -8.09 -58.97
N VAL A 13 11.12 -7.45 -59.54
CA VAL A 13 10.99 -6.14 -60.20
C VAL A 13 10.90 -6.39 -61.70
N ASN A 14 9.71 -6.17 -62.28
CA ASN A 14 9.42 -6.52 -63.67
C ASN A 14 10.22 -5.68 -64.68
N LYS A 15 11.36 -6.24 -65.11
CA LYS A 15 12.20 -5.83 -66.25
C LYS A 15 12.42 -4.30 -66.34
N PRO A 16 12.87 -3.63 -65.28
CA PRO A 16 13.13 -2.21 -65.33
C PRO A 16 14.35 -1.92 -66.23
N LEU A 17 14.23 -0.90 -67.08
CA LEU A 17 15.37 -0.33 -67.79
C LEU A 17 15.82 0.92 -67.01
N PHE A 18 16.79 0.72 -66.13
CA PHE A 18 17.41 1.81 -65.37
C PHE A 18 18.48 2.49 -66.22
N SER A 19 18.44 3.82 -66.30
CA SER A 19 19.54 4.60 -66.87
C SER A 19 20.78 4.51 -65.97
N GLY A 20 21.95 4.85 -66.52
CA GLY A 20 23.19 4.93 -65.74
C GLY A 20 23.00 5.86 -64.53
N ASN A 21 23.37 5.38 -63.34
CA ASN A 21 23.22 6.05 -62.04
C ASN A 21 21.77 6.22 -61.53
N ALA A 22 20.78 5.54 -62.12
CA ALA A 22 19.44 5.50 -61.53
C ALA A 22 19.43 4.67 -60.24
N SER A 23 18.64 5.11 -59.26
CA SER A 23 18.45 4.42 -57.99
C SER A 23 16.98 4.08 -57.78
N ALA A 24 16.70 2.87 -57.31
CA ALA A 24 15.39 2.46 -56.82
C ALA A 24 15.50 2.13 -55.32
N VAL A 25 14.47 2.50 -54.55
CA VAL A 25 14.36 2.19 -53.13
C VAL A 25 13.15 1.27 -52.94
N LEU A 26 13.34 0.17 -52.23
CA LEU A 26 12.28 -0.79 -51.91
C LEU A 26 12.10 -0.81 -50.39
N ASP A 27 10.88 -0.50 -49.94
CA ASP A 27 10.50 -0.62 -48.53
C ASP A 27 9.80 -1.95 -48.31
N ILE A 28 10.38 -2.79 -47.45
CA ILE A 28 9.82 -4.10 -47.09
C ILE A 28 9.40 -4.05 -45.63
N ILE A 29 8.11 -4.30 -45.37
CA ILE A 29 7.53 -4.24 -44.04
C ILE A 29 7.23 -5.66 -43.55
N TYR A 30 7.89 -6.04 -42.46
CA TYR A 30 7.64 -7.31 -41.78
C TYR A 30 6.78 -7.08 -40.53
N SER A 31 5.73 -7.88 -40.38
CA SER A 31 4.98 -7.97 -39.12
C SER A 31 5.55 -9.08 -38.26
N ILE A 32 5.96 -8.75 -37.04
CA ILE A 32 6.54 -9.71 -36.11
C ILE A 32 5.48 -10.17 -35.11
N ASN A 33 5.32 -11.49 -34.97
CA ASN A 33 4.41 -12.04 -33.96
C ASN A 33 4.95 -11.77 -32.55
N LYS A 34 4.09 -11.30 -31.65
CA LYS A 34 4.41 -11.02 -30.24
C LYS A 34 4.88 -12.26 -29.47
N GLU A 35 4.45 -13.44 -29.89
CA GLU A 35 4.83 -14.73 -29.30
C GLU A 35 6.10 -15.33 -29.92
N SER A 36 6.72 -14.66 -30.89
CA SER A 36 7.97 -15.12 -31.49
C SER A 36 9.13 -15.11 -30.47
N HIS A 37 9.94 -16.16 -30.53
CA HIS A 37 11.14 -16.33 -29.73
C HIS A 37 12.38 -16.09 -30.58
N PHE A 38 12.75 -14.82 -30.75
CA PHE A 38 14.04 -14.47 -31.35
C PHE A 38 15.16 -14.55 -30.32
N ASP A 39 16.35 -14.88 -30.81
CA ASP A 39 17.59 -14.61 -30.12
C ASP A 39 17.79 -13.09 -29.91
N GLN A 40 18.79 -12.70 -29.14
CA GLN A 40 19.10 -11.29 -28.86
C GLN A 40 19.49 -10.48 -30.11
N LYS A 41 19.72 -11.15 -31.25
CA LYS A 41 20.03 -10.52 -32.53
C LYS A 41 19.32 -11.27 -33.65
N VAL A 42 18.74 -10.52 -34.57
CA VAL A 42 18.21 -11.05 -35.83
C VAL A 42 19.03 -10.49 -36.97
N THR A 43 19.49 -11.37 -37.86
CA THR A 43 20.27 -10.99 -39.03
C THR A 43 19.34 -10.91 -40.24
N PHE A 44 19.28 -9.73 -40.84
CA PHE A 44 18.63 -9.51 -42.13
C PHE A 44 19.69 -9.58 -43.23
N SER A 45 19.39 -10.37 -44.25
CA SER A 45 20.22 -10.52 -45.44
C SER A 45 19.41 -10.11 -46.65
N ALA A 46 19.93 -9.16 -47.42
CA ALA A 46 19.35 -8.71 -48.68
C ALA A 46 20.30 -9.07 -49.81
N SER A 47 19.82 -9.87 -50.76
CA SER A 47 20.55 -10.21 -51.98
C SER A 47 19.82 -9.65 -53.20
N VAL A 48 20.57 -9.19 -54.19
CA VAL A 48 20.00 -8.73 -55.46
C VAL A 48 20.60 -9.54 -56.61
N ALA A 49 19.73 -9.96 -57.52
CA ALA A 49 20.10 -10.71 -58.71
C ALA A 49 19.49 -10.05 -59.95
N SER A 50 20.12 -10.24 -61.10
CA SER A 50 19.59 -9.79 -62.40
C SER A 50 19.76 -10.87 -63.45
N GLY A 51 18.98 -10.79 -64.52
CA GLY A 51 19.15 -11.64 -65.70
C GLY A 51 20.25 -11.20 -66.67
N ASN A 52 21.04 -10.17 -66.34
CA ASN A 52 22.13 -9.69 -67.20
C ASN A 52 23.30 -10.69 -67.20
N ALA A 53 23.98 -10.83 -68.34
CA ALA A 53 25.10 -11.77 -68.47
C ALA A 53 26.36 -11.34 -67.70
N ASN A 54 26.60 -10.03 -67.58
CA ASN A 54 27.77 -9.46 -66.93
C ASN A 54 27.37 -8.44 -65.87
N HIS A 55 28.08 -8.48 -64.75
CA HIS A 55 27.99 -7.52 -63.65
C HIS A 55 29.34 -6.83 -63.46
N SER A 56 29.33 -5.62 -62.88
CA SER A 56 30.57 -4.93 -62.49
C SER A 56 31.21 -5.66 -61.31
N GLU A 57 32.54 -5.75 -61.29
CA GLU A 57 33.28 -6.33 -60.15
C GLU A 57 33.06 -5.54 -58.84
N ASN A 58 32.69 -4.27 -58.96
CA ASN A 58 32.42 -3.38 -57.82
C ASN A 58 30.97 -3.46 -57.30
N SER A 59 30.13 -4.37 -57.82
CA SER A 59 28.74 -4.48 -57.39
C SER A 59 28.61 -5.18 -56.03
N GLU A 60 28.03 -4.49 -55.04
CA GLU A 60 27.63 -5.12 -53.77
C GLU A 60 26.27 -5.83 -53.94
N LEU A 61 26.28 -7.14 -54.20
CA LEU A 61 25.06 -7.92 -54.45
C LEU A 61 24.44 -8.52 -53.18
N LEU A 62 25.15 -8.48 -52.06
CA LEU A 62 24.70 -9.02 -50.78
C LEU A 62 25.01 -8.02 -49.66
N LYS A 63 24.01 -7.70 -48.85
CA LYS A 63 24.20 -6.91 -47.63
C LYS A 63 23.55 -7.59 -46.44
N MET A 64 24.28 -7.62 -45.34
CA MET A 64 23.78 -8.12 -44.07
C MET A 64 23.72 -7.01 -43.03
N ARG A 65 22.69 -7.07 -42.19
CA ARG A 65 22.47 -6.17 -41.05
C ARG A 65 21.95 -6.95 -39.86
N ASN A 66 22.48 -6.63 -38.68
CA ASN A 66 22.03 -7.22 -37.42
C ASN A 66 21.17 -6.21 -36.68
N ILE A 67 20.01 -6.67 -36.22
CA ILE A 67 19.09 -5.89 -35.39
C ILE A 67 19.07 -6.53 -34.00
N SER A 68 19.39 -5.76 -32.97
CA SER A 68 19.28 -6.23 -31.58
C SER A 68 17.82 -6.36 -31.17
N VAL A 69 17.50 -7.42 -30.44
CA VAL A 69 16.14 -7.72 -29.98
C VAL A 69 16.08 -7.72 -28.46
N LYS A 70 15.10 -6.98 -27.92
CA LYS A 70 14.65 -7.10 -26.53
C LYS A 70 13.22 -7.62 -26.51
N HIS A 71 12.90 -8.40 -25.49
CA HIS A 71 11.59 -9.00 -25.31
C HIS A 71 10.73 -8.14 -24.39
N ALA A 72 9.54 -7.74 -24.86
CA ALA A 72 8.61 -7.00 -24.01
C ALA A 72 8.15 -7.86 -22.82
N ILE A 73 8.08 -7.28 -21.63
CA ILE A 73 7.55 -7.90 -20.41
C ILE A 73 6.45 -7.04 -19.82
N TYR A 74 5.47 -7.69 -19.18
CA TYR A 74 4.41 -7.01 -18.47
C TYR A 74 4.10 -7.71 -17.15
N VAL A 75 4.60 -7.10 -16.08
CA VAL A 75 4.47 -7.59 -14.70
C VAL A 75 3.79 -6.51 -13.88
N THR A 76 2.78 -6.91 -13.11
CA THR A 76 1.97 -6.04 -12.27
C THR A 76 2.21 -6.36 -10.80
N LEU A 77 2.43 -5.32 -10.00
CA LEU A 77 2.61 -5.40 -8.56
C LEU A 77 1.38 -4.79 -7.88
N LEU A 78 0.67 -5.57 -7.06
CA LEU A 78 -0.60 -5.17 -6.45
C LEU A 78 -0.62 -5.46 -4.95
N ARG A 79 -1.29 -4.60 -4.18
CA ARG A 79 -1.70 -4.94 -2.81
C ARG A 79 -2.88 -5.90 -2.89
N HIS A 80 -2.75 -7.09 -2.32
CA HIS A 80 -3.84 -8.05 -2.27
C HIS A 80 -4.91 -7.64 -1.25
N THR A 81 -6.17 -7.98 -1.52
CA THR A 81 -7.34 -7.60 -0.72
C THR A 81 -7.31 -8.11 0.72
N ASP A 82 -6.72 -9.29 0.93
CA ASP A 82 -6.61 -9.92 2.27
C ASP A 82 -5.53 -9.27 3.17
N SER A 83 -4.91 -8.19 2.72
CA SER A 83 -3.98 -7.42 3.54
C SER A 83 -4.73 -6.62 4.61
N SER A 84 -4.22 -6.60 5.84
CA SER A 84 -4.71 -5.75 6.93
C SER A 84 -4.85 -4.30 6.47
N ILE A 85 -6.06 -3.76 6.58
CA ILE A 85 -6.38 -2.38 6.22
C ILE A 85 -6.13 -1.46 7.41
N TYR A 86 -6.45 -1.93 8.62
CA TYR A 86 -6.51 -1.10 9.81
C TYR A 86 -6.11 -1.88 11.06
N ILE A 87 -5.37 -1.22 11.95
CA ILE A 87 -5.13 -1.62 13.34
C ILE A 87 -5.18 -0.38 14.25
N ASN A 88 -5.37 -0.61 15.55
CA ASN A 88 -5.40 0.48 16.52
C ASN A 88 -4.59 0.21 17.78
N PHE A 89 -4.16 1.30 18.40
CA PHE A 89 -3.48 1.32 19.68
C PHE A 89 -4.03 2.42 20.57
N THR A 90 -4.13 2.10 21.85
CA THR A 90 -4.36 3.11 22.89
C THR A 90 -3.04 3.82 23.20
N SER A 91 -3.07 5.15 23.19
CA SER A 91 -1.95 6.00 23.61
C SER A 91 -1.58 5.72 25.08
N GLY A 92 -0.28 5.74 25.39
CA GLY A 92 0.25 5.56 26.75
C GLY A 92 0.44 4.09 27.15
N LYS A 93 0.17 3.13 26.27
CA LYS A 93 0.39 1.69 26.49
C LYS A 93 1.51 1.20 25.57
N SER A 94 2.67 0.87 26.14
CA SER A 94 3.92 0.56 25.40
C SER A 94 4.15 -0.91 25.06
N ASN A 95 3.27 -1.80 25.55
CA ASN A 95 3.39 -3.26 25.48
C ASN A 95 2.24 -3.90 24.67
N LEU A 96 1.55 -3.12 23.84
CA LEU A 96 0.49 -3.63 22.99
C LEU A 96 1.07 -4.19 21.69
N GLU A 97 0.44 -5.26 21.23
CA GLU A 97 0.78 -5.91 19.97
C GLU A 97 -0.49 -6.22 19.18
N LYS A 98 -0.43 -5.99 17.87
CA LYS A 98 -1.54 -6.28 16.95
C LYS A 98 -1.05 -7.07 15.74
N PRO A 99 -1.69 -8.18 15.38
CA PRO A 99 -1.32 -8.93 14.19
C PRO A 99 -1.58 -8.09 12.94
N VAL A 100 -0.59 -8.00 12.06
CA VAL A 100 -0.68 -7.33 10.76
C VAL A 100 -0.20 -8.28 9.68
N LYS A 101 -0.95 -8.31 8.58
CA LYS A 101 -0.65 -9.07 7.38
C LYS A 101 -0.63 -8.12 6.19
N GLN A 102 0.50 -8.01 5.51
CA GLN A 102 0.65 -7.23 4.28
C GLN A 102 1.02 -8.19 3.16
N ILE A 103 0.18 -8.28 2.13
CA ILE A 103 0.32 -9.26 1.05
C ILE A 103 0.53 -8.51 -0.27
N LEU A 104 1.66 -8.78 -0.90
CA LEU A 104 1.99 -8.34 -2.25
C LEU A 104 1.59 -9.45 -3.23
N GLU A 105 0.80 -9.11 -4.25
CA GLU A 105 0.53 -9.95 -5.42
C GLU A 105 1.41 -9.49 -6.59
N VAL A 106 2.13 -10.43 -7.19
CA VAL A 106 2.93 -10.23 -8.39
C VAL A 106 2.33 -11.08 -9.50
N LYS A 107 1.91 -10.44 -10.59
CA LYS A 107 1.26 -11.10 -11.72
C LYS A 107 2.07 -10.88 -13.00
N ASN A 108 2.42 -11.97 -13.68
CA ASN A 108 3.01 -11.92 -15.01
C ASN A 108 1.92 -12.15 -16.06
N GLU A 109 1.69 -11.20 -16.96
CA GLU A 109 0.59 -11.28 -17.93
C GLU A 109 1.02 -11.68 -19.34
N PHE A 110 2.32 -11.92 -19.56
CA PHE A 110 2.84 -11.99 -20.92
C PHE A 110 3.67 -13.22 -21.27
N ARG A 111 4.95 -13.27 -20.91
CA ARG A 111 5.87 -14.37 -21.27
C ARG A 111 6.61 -14.86 -20.04
N GLU A 112 7.06 -16.11 -20.05
CA GLU A 112 7.90 -16.62 -18.96
C GLU A 112 9.13 -15.72 -18.74
N LEU A 113 9.38 -15.39 -17.47
CA LEU A 113 10.39 -14.42 -17.07
C LEU A 113 11.01 -14.81 -15.72
N ASN A 114 12.34 -14.77 -15.67
CA ASN A 114 13.09 -14.74 -14.42
C ASN A 114 13.28 -13.28 -14.00
N LEU A 115 12.91 -12.98 -12.77
CA LEU A 115 12.99 -11.64 -12.21
C LEU A 115 13.29 -11.67 -10.72
N THR A 116 13.62 -10.51 -10.18
CA THR A 116 13.85 -10.34 -8.75
C THR A 116 12.87 -9.29 -8.21
N ILE A 117 12.14 -9.66 -7.15
CA ILE A 117 11.29 -8.73 -6.41
C ILE A 117 12.04 -8.26 -5.16
N PHE A 118 12.14 -6.95 -5.00
CA PHE A 118 12.68 -6.33 -3.80
C PHE A 118 11.55 -5.77 -2.94
N ILE A 119 11.37 -6.32 -1.75
CA ILE A 119 10.37 -5.88 -0.77
C ILE A 119 11.08 -5.16 0.36
N ARG A 120 10.73 -3.90 0.61
CA ARG A 120 11.28 -3.10 1.71
C ARG A 120 10.24 -2.96 2.80
N VAL A 121 10.57 -3.45 3.99
CA VAL A 121 9.68 -3.45 5.15
C VAL A 121 10.28 -2.55 6.23
N PRO A 122 9.58 -1.51 6.71
CA PRO A 122 10.06 -0.70 7.82
C PRO A 122 10.08 -1.54 9.10
N VAL A 123 11.28 -1.80 9.64
CA VAL A 123 11.48 -2.69 10.79
C VAL A 123 11.76 -1.97 12.09
N LYS A 124 12.36 -0.77 12.04
CA LYS A 124 12.75 -0.02 13.23
C LYS A 124 12.64 1.48 13.01
N LEU A 125 12.00 2.17 13.95
CA LEU A 125 11.90 3.64 13.99
C LEU A 125 12.69 4.13 15.20
N GLY A 126 13.72 4.96 14.98
CA GLY A 126 14.57 5.43 16.06
C GLY A 126 15.19 4.27 16.85
N ALA A 127 14.87 4.16 18.14
CA ALA A 127 15.37 3.10 19.01
C ALA A 127 14.42 1.89 19.12
N LYS A 128 13.21 1.98 18.57
CA LYS A 128 12.14 1.01 18.80
C LYS A 128 11.81 0.20 17.55
N ASN A 129 11.61 -1.10 17.72
CA ASN A 129 11.17 -1.97 16.63
C ASN A 129 9.70 -1.70 16.32
N ILE A 130 9.36 -1.76 15.03
CA ILE A 130 7.99 -1.60 14.56
C ILE A 130 7.25 -2.93 14.71
N TRP A 131 7.91 -4.03 14.36
CA TRP A 131 7.41 -5.39 14.51
C TRP A 131 7.99 -6.02 15.78
N ASN A 132 7.21 -6.83 16.49
CA ASN A 132 7.66 -7.55 17.68
C ASN A 132 8.77 -8.55 17.31
N ASN A 133 8.58 -9.30 16.22
CA ASN A 133 9.63 -10.17 15.70
C ASN A 133 10.72 -9.34 15.03
N LYS A 134 11.92 -9.30 15.63
CA LYS A 134 13.11 -8.61 15.09
C LYS A 134 13.53 -9.16 13.71
N ASN A 135 13.12 -10.39 13.41
CA ASN A 135 13.39 -11.10 12.18
C ASN A 135 12.07 -11.38 11.47
N VAL A 136 11.40 -10.32 10.99
CA VAL A 136 10.32 -10.48 10.01
C VAL A 136 10.85 -11.35 8.87
N GLN A 137 10.11 -12.39 8.51
CA GLN A 137 10.45 -13.31 7.43
C GLN A 137 9.35 -13.26 6.38
N ILE A 138 9.75 -13.33 5.12
CA ILE A 138 8.86 -13.47 3.97
C ILE A 138 9.21 -14.81 3.34
N PRO A 139 8.26 -15.77 3.24
CA PRO A 139 8.51 -17.04 2.58
C PRO A 139 9.06 -16.86 1.16
N ASP A 140 9.97 -17.74 0.75
CA ASP A 140 10.65 -17.72 -0.56
C ASP A 140 11.49 -16.47 -0.84
N CYS A 141 11.83 -15.70 0.20
CA CYS A 141 12.72 -14.54 0.12
C CYS A 141 13.83 -14.63 1.15
N PHE A 142 14.98 -14.01 0.85
CA PHE A 142 16.06 -13.81 1.82
C PHE A 142 16.19 -12.34 2.19
N ARG A 143 16.54 -12.07 3.44
CA ARG A 143 16.85 -10.72 3.91
C ARG A 143 18.25 -10.36 3.43
N ASP A 144 18.32 -9.42 2.50
CA ASP A 144 19.56 -8.98 1.84
C ASP A 144 20.34 -8.00 2.74
N ARG A 145 19.71 -6.88 3.10
CA ARG A 145 20.35 -5.80 3.87
C ARG A 145 19.34 -4.98 4.65
N ASP A 146 19.84 -4.17 5.57
CA ASP A 146 19.07 -3.12 6.24
C ASP A 146 19.46 -1.74 5.68
N GLU A 147 18.49 -1.01 5.16
CA GLU A 147 18.65 0.36 4.65
C GLU A 147 18.35 1.36 5.76
N GLN A 148 19.30 2.29 5.99
CA GLN A 148 19.12 3.39 6.94
C GLN A 148 18.25 4.49 6.32
N PRO A 149 17.38 5.16 7.12
CA PRO A 149 16.54 6.21 6.60
C PRO A 149 17.37 7.43 6.17
N PRO A 150 17.04 8.09 5.04
CA PRO A 150 17.72 9.32 4.61
C PRO A 150 17.56 10.49 5.60
N SER A 151 16.44 10.53 6.33
CA SER A 151 16.16 11.55 7.33
C SER A 151 16.33 11.00 8.75
N THR A 152 17.21 11.64 9.52
CA THR A 152 17.36 11.35 10.95
C THR A 152 16.28 12.03 11.81
N ASN A 153 15.63 13.08 11.31
CA ASN A 153 14.56 13.79 12.01
C ASN A 153 13.18 13.22 11.65
N PHE A 154 12.95 11.96 12.05
CA PHE A 154 11.69 11.26 11.78
C PHE A 154 10.48 11.95 12.43
N LEU A 155 10.65 12.62 13.57
CA LEU A 155 9.57 13.33 14.27
C LEU A 155 8.95 14.45 13.40
N LYS A 156 9.79 15.25 12.73
CA LYS A 156 9.31 16.33 11.87
C LYS A 156 8.56 15.80 10.64
N VAL A 157 9.05 14.70 10.05
CA VAL A 157 8.43 14.10 8.86
C VAL A 157 7.13 13.40 9.21
N LEU A 158 7.11 12.62 10.29
CA LEU A 158 5.91 11.91 10.75
C LEU A 158 4.80 12.89 11.13
N LYS A 159 5.09 13.97 11.88
CA LYS A 159 4.08 14.99 12.20
C LYS A 159 3.47 15.68 10.97
N LYS A 160 4.18 15.70 9.84
CA LYS A 160 3.72 16.35 8.61
C LYS A 160 2.93 15.42 7.69
N LYS A 161 3.38 14.17 7.54
CA LYS A 161 2.86 13.22 6.53
C LYS A 161 2.09 12.04 7.13
N ASN A 162 2.32 11.72 8.40
CA ASN A 162 1.82 10.50 9.05
C ASN A 162 2.09 9.21 8.26
N VAL A 163 3.22 9.12 7.55
CA VAL A 163 3.62 7.91 6.80
C VAL A 163 4.88 7.31 7.42
N LEU A 164 4.79 6.05 7.82
CA LEU A 164 5.88 5.23 8.34
C LEU A 164 6.38 4.30 7.23
N ASN A 165 7.46 4.72 6.56
CA ASN A 165 8.11 4.01 5.46
C ASN A 165 9.64 4.15 5.53
N CYS A 166 10.36 3.67 4.52
CA CYS A 166 11.83 3.69 4.47
C CYS A 166 12.46 5.10 4.39
N SER A 167 11.67 6.16 4.21
CA SER A 167 12.20 7.53 4.28
C SER A 167 12.48 8.01 5.71
N VAL A 168 11.87 7.37 6.71
CA VAL A 168 11.92 7.75 8.13
C VAL A 168 12.31 6.61 9.07
N ALA A 169 12.18 5.36 8.64
CA ALA A 169 12.51 4.16 9.41
C ALA A 169 13.62 3.36 8.74
N VAL A 170 14.34 2.58 9.54
CA VAL A 170 15.23 1.53 9.03
C VAL A 170 14.38 0.46 8.38
N CYS A 171 14.72 0.09 7.15
CA CYS A 171 14.00 -0.91 6.38
C CYS A 171 14.83 -2.16 6.17
N ALA A 172 14.25 -3.34 6.40
CA ALA A 172 14.80 -4.59 5.93
C ALA A 172 14.43 -4.77 4.45
N VAL A 173 15.43 -5.04 3.62
CA VAL A 173 15.26 -5.34 2.20
C VAL A 173 15.26 -6.85 2.03
N PHE A 174 14.17 -7.37 1.47
CA PHE A 174 14.04 -8.76 1.10
C PHE A 174 14.20 -8.90 -0.40
N ARG A 175 15.06 -9.82 -0.80
CA ARG A 175 15.26 -10.20 -2.19
C ARG A 175 14.55 -11.53 -2.43
N CYS A 176 13.66 -11.54 -3.42
CA CYS A 176 12.86 -12.69 -3.80
C CYS A 176 13.09 -12.97 -5.28
N ASP A 177 13.99 -13.91 -5.58
CA ASP A 177 14.24 -14.36 -6.95
C ASP A 177 13.13 -15.33 -7.36
N VAL A 178 12.48 -15.08 -8.50
CA VAL A 178 11.32 -15.86 -8.94
C VAL A 178 11.30 -16.03 -10.46
N ASN A 179 10.92 -17.22 -10.90
CA ASN A 179 10.51 -17.51 -12.26
C ASN A 179 8.97 -17.48 -12.29
N LEU A 180 8.40 -16.69 -13.21
CA LEU A 180 6.94 -16.62 -13.39
C LEU A 180 6.59 -17.02 -14.81
N LEU A 181 5.70 -18.01 -14.94
CA LEU A 181 5.07 -18.40 -16.19
C LEU A 181 4.05 -17.34 -16.64
N ARG A 182 3.62 -17.44 -17.91
CA ARG A 182 2.55 -16.59 -18.44
C ARG A 182 1.27 -16.77 -17.63
N ASN A 183 0.66 -15.65 -17.24
CA ASN A 183 -0.55 -15.57 -16.40
C ASN A 183 -0.38 -16.12 -14.97
N GLU A 184 0.84 -16.40 -14.53
CA GLU A 184 1.11 -16.84 -13.17
C GLU A 184 1.02 -15.68 -12.18
N ARG A 185 0.62 -16.01 -10.95
CA ARG A 185 0.57 -15.10 -9.81
C ARG A 185 1.38 -15.67 -8.66
N LYS A 186 2.17 -14.82 -8.03
CA LYS A 186 2.91 -15.13 -6.80
C LYS A 186 2.51 -14.15 -5.70
N PHE A 187 2.39 -14.67 -4.49
CA PHE A 187 2.04 -13.88 -3.32
C PHE A 187 3.19 -13.86 -2.32
N TYR A 188 3.54 -12.68 -1.83
CA TYR A 188 4.52 -12.49 -0.78
C TYR A 188 3.83 -11.94 0.46
N ASN A 189 3.90 -12.69 1.56
CA ASN A 189 3.20 -12.39 2.80
C ASN A 189 4.17 -11.86 3.87
N ILE A 190 4.00 -10.61 4.24
CA ILE A 190 4.67 -9.97 5.37
C ILE A 190 3.69 -10.04 6.55
N SER A 191 3.91 -11.00 7.46
CA SER A 191 2.98 -11.24 8.58
C SER A 191 3.72 -11.27 9.91
N SER A 192 3.39 -10.35 10.81
CA SER A 192 3.88 -10.37 12.19
C SER A 192 3.05 -9.44 13.07
N ASN A 193 3.33 -9.40 14.38
CA ASN A 193 2.72 -8.44 15.29
C ASN A 193 3.43 -7.09 15.18
N VAL A 194 2.69 -6.01 14.98
CA VAL A 194 3.17 -4.64 15.15
C VAL A 194 3.11 -4.28 16.63
N SER A 195 4.18 -3.68 17.15
CA SER A 195 4.29 -3.23 18.54
C SER A 195 3.86 -1.77 18.69
N SER A 196 3.26 -1.39 19.82
CA SER A 196 3.01 0.02 20.16
C SER A 196 4.27 0.78 20.60
N GLY A 197 5.40 0.10 20.82
CA GLY A 197 6.61 0.71 21.37
C GLY A 197 7.18 1.87 20.53
N TRP A 198 6.99 1.87 19.22
CA TRP A 198 7.42 2.96 18.33
C TRP A 198 6.50 4.18 18.35
N ILE A 199 5.28 4.05 18.87
CA ILE A 199 4.28 5.13 19.00
C ILE A 199 4.59 5.98 20.24
N GLU A 200 5.04 5.34 21.31
CA GLU A 200 5.35 6.06 22.56
C GLU A 200 6.52 7.05 22.39
N GLN A 201 7.54 6.69 21.59
CA GLN A 201 8.70 7.57 21.36
C GLN A 201 8.36 8.85 20.57
N ILE A 202 7.26 8.84 19.80
CA ILE A 202 6.84 10.03 19.03
C ILE A 202 5.97 10.98 19.86
N GLY A 203 5.48 10.54 21.03
CA GLY A 203 4.72 11.34 21.98
C GLY A 203 3.36 11.81 21.47
N ILE A 204 2.78 11.11 20.50
CA ILE A 204 1.49 11.45 19.89
C ILE A 204 0.37 10.72 20.61
N ARG A 205 -0.65 11.49 21.06
CA ARG A 205 -1.81 10.94 21.79
C ARG A 205 -2.96 10.50 20.90
N SER A 206 -3.10 11.14 19.74
CA SER A 206 -4.12 10.82 18.75
C SER A 206 -3.61 11.16 17.34
N ALA A 207 -3.54 10.16 16.46
CA ALA A 207 -3.22 10.32 15.04
C ALA A 207 -3.47 9.01 14.28
N SER A 208 -3.56 9.11 12.96
CA SER A 208 -3.60 7.95 12.07
C SER A 208 -2.37 7.93 11.17
N PHE A 209 -1.60 6.84 11.21
CA PHE A 209 -0.40 6.63 10.41
C PHE A 209 -0.64 5.59 9.32
N GLN A 210 0.13 5.68 8.23
CA GLN A 210 0.22 4.63 7.22
C GLN A 210 1.53 3.87 7.42
N LEU A 211 1.46 2.60 7.84
CA LEU A 211 2.60 1.68 7.84
C LEU A 211 2.76 1.10 6.43
N VAL A 212 3.81 1.51 5.71
CA VAL A 212 3.97 1.21 4.28
C VAL A 212 5.19 0.35 4.02
N SER A 213 4.96 -0.84 3.46
CA SER A 213 5.99 -1.65 2.82
C SER A 213 5.98 -1.38 1.31
N THR A 214 7.15 -1.31 0.68
CA THR A 214 7.26 -0.98 -0.75
C THR A 214 7.88 -2.13 -1.53
N ALA A 215 7.36 -2.42 -2.72
CA ALA A 215 7.89 -3.44 -3.61
C ALA A 215 8.36 -2.83 -4.94
N SER A 216 9.53 -3.26 -5.41
CA SER A 216 10.08 -2.90 -6.71
C SER A 216 10.52 -4.15 -7.47
N LEU A 217 10.53 -4.06 -8.80
CA LEU A 217 10.94 -5.11 -9.71
C LEU A 217 12.35 -4.83 -10.24
N ASP A 218 13.14 -5.88 -10.39
CA ASP A 218 14.42 -5.89 -11.10
C ASP A 218 14.43 -7.04 -12.13
N TYR A 219 14.99 -6.78 -13.30
CA TYR A 219 15.00 -7.70 -14.42
C TYR A 219 16.20 -7.43 -15.34
N ASP A 220 16.54 -8.41 -16.17
CA ASP A 220 17.62 -8.30 -17.16
C ASP A 220 17.23 -7.30 -18.27
N GLU A 221 17.70 -6.05 -18.13
CA GLU A 221 17.46 -4.98 -19.10
C GLU A 221 18.15 -5.22 -20.45
N ASP A 222 19.16 -6.08 -20.55
CA ASP A 222 19.79 -6.41 -21.83
C ASP A 222 18.88 -7.33 -22.65
N LYS A 223 18.11 -8.19 -21.99
CA LYS A 223 17.19 -9.15 -22.63
C LYS A 223 15.77 -8.63 -22.76
N TYR A 224 15.30 -7.81 -21.82
CA TYR A 224 13.90 -7.43 -21.71
C TYR A 224 13.67 -5.92 -21.76
N ILE A 225 12.46 -5.52 -22.12
CA ILE A 225 11.98 -4.14 -22.02
C ILE A 225 10.62 -4.14 -21.34
N TYR A 226 10.43 -3.31 -20.32
CA TYR A 226 9.12 -3.15 -19.71
C TYR A 226 8.18 -2.45 -20.68
N PHE A 227 7.04 -3.07 -20.97
CA PHE A 227 6.03 -2.51 -21.85
C PHE A 227 4.73 -2.31 -21.07
N SER A 228 4.29 -1.06 -20.96
CA SER A 228 2.96 -0.69 -20.49
C SER A 228 2.44 0.45 -21.35
N ASP A 229 1.15 0.43 -21.67
CA ASP A 229 0.48 1.44 -22.52
C ASP A 229 0.55 2.88 -21.95
N SER A 230 1.04 3.06 -20.71
CA SER A 230 1.10 4.35 -20.01
C SER A 230 2.43 4.66 -19.29
N LEU A 231 3.32 3.68 -19.12
CA LEU A 231 4.54 3.81 -18.30
C LEU A 231 5.74 3.14 -18.98
N ASN A 232 6.84 3.88 -19.09
CA ASN A 232 8.12 3.37 -19.60
C ASN A 232 8.97 2.67 -18.53
N SER A 233 8.45 2.52 -17.30
CA SER A 233 9.16 1.92 -16.18
C SER A 233 8.20 1.17 -15.26
N VAL A 234 8.71 0.13 -14.60
CA VAL A 234 7.91 -0.65 -13.64
C VAL A 234 7.50 0.24 -12.47
N PRO A 235 6.20 0.36 -12.15
CA PRO A 235 5.76 1.14 -11.01
C PRO A 235 6.17 0.47 -9.68
N VAL A 236 6.55 1.28 -8.70
CA VAL A 236 6.73 0.84 -7.31
C VAL A 236 5.35 0.60 -6.70
N CYS A 237 5.16 -0.53 -6.04
CA CYS A 237 3.90 -0.85 -5.35
C CYS A 237 4.05 -0.57 -3.85
N GLU A 238 3.03 0.07 -3.27
CA GLU A 238 2.94 0.30 -1.82
C GLU A 238 1.86 -0.58 -1.20
N VAL A 239 2.24 -1.35 -0.18
CA VAL A 239 1.33 -2.14 0.65
C VAL A 239 1.22 -1.44 2.01
N ASN A 240 0.10 -0.77 2.23
CA ASN A 240 -0.11 0.09 3.40
C ASN A 240 -1.07 -0.52 4.42
N THR A 241 -0.89 -0.23 5.71
CA THR A 241 -1.85 -0.54 6.77
C THR A 241 -2.03 0.70 7.62
N GLN A 242 -3.28 1.11 7.85
CA GLN A 242 -3.60 2.25 8.70
C GLN A 242 -3.41 1.86 10.17
N VAL A 243 -2.65 2.67 10.90
CA VAL A 243 -2.42 2.52 12.34
C VAL A 243 -3.01 3.73 13.05
N GLU A 244 -4.15 3.53 13.70
CA GLU A 244 -4.77 4.57 14.51
C GLU A 244 -4.26 4.53 15.96
N VAL A 245 -3.92 5.69 16.48
CA VAL A 245 -3.59 5.93 17.87
C VAL A 245 -4.69 6.80 18.45
N TYR A 246 -5.26 6.38 19.58
CA TYR A 246 -6.30 7.14 20.26
C TYR A 246 -6.06 7.16 21.77
N GLU A 247 -6.49 8.24 22.42
CA GLU A 247 -6.46 8.35 23.88
C GLU A 247 -7.74 7.72 24.45
N GLU A 248 -7.60 6.87 25.47
CA GLU A 248 -8.76 6.32 26.17
C GLU A 248 -9.52 7.47 26.86
N PRO A 249 -10.84 7.64 26.60
CA PRO A 249 -11.62 8.66 27.27
C PRO A 249 -11.55 8.44 28.78
N SER A 250 -11.21 9.50 29.52
CA SER A 250 -11.20 9.42 30.97
C SER A 250 -12.64 9.49 31.49
N ILE A 251 -13.27 8.31 31.64
CA ILE A 251 -14.63 8.15 32.19
C ILE A 251 -14.79 8.97 33.49
N LEU A 252 -13.76 8.98 34.34
CA LEU A 252 -13.79 9.73 35.60
C LEU A 252 -13.99 11.24 35.40
N LYS A 253 -13.33 11.87 34.42
CA LYS A 253 -13.50 13.31 34.16
C LYS A 253 -14.89 13.61 33.59
N GLU A 254 -15.38 12.75 32.71
CA GLU A 254 -16.72 12.89 32.13
C GLU A 254 -17.80 12.72 33.21
N VAL A 255 -17.65 11.72 34.09
CA VAL A 255 -18.57 11.50 35.22
C VAL A 255 -18.54 12.67 36.21
N ILE A 256 -17.35 13.16 36.61
CA ILE A 256 -17.25 14.32 37.50
C ILE A 256 -17.89 15.55 36.85
N GLY A 257 -17.62 15.80 35.57
CA GLY A 257 -18.23 16.89 34.82
C GLY A 257 -19.75 16.78 34.76
N GLY A 258 -20.26 15.57 34.50
CA GLY A 258 -21.69 15.27 34.47
C GLY A 258 -22.37 15.46 35.83
N VAL A 259 -21.75 15.02 36.93
CA VAL A 259 -22.28 15.18 38.29
C VAL A 259 -22.31 16.65 38.69
N ILE A 260 -21.23 17.40 38.46
CA ILE A 260 -21.16 18.83 38.77
C ILE A 260 -22.20 19.60 37.94
N GLY A 261 -22.27 19.33 36.64
CA GLY A 261 -23.25 19.95 35.75
C GLY A 261 -24.69 19.62 36.14
N GLY A 262 -24.97 18.35 36.46
CA GLY A 262 -26.27 17.89 36.93
C GLY A 262 -26.70 18.57 38.24
N LEU A 263 -25.80 18.66 39.22
CA LEU A 263 -26.07 19.34 40.49
C LEU A 263 -26.33 20.84 40.31
N LEU A 264 -25.58 21.51 39.43
CA LEU A 264 -25.83 22.91 39.11
C LEU A 264 -27.21 23.14 38.49
N ILE A 265 -27.59 22.30 37.52
CA ILE A 265 -28.91 22.36 36.89
C ILE A 265 -30.01 22.09 37.91
N VAL A 266 -29.86 21.05 38.74
CA VAL A 266 -30.81 20.75 39.83
C VAL A 266 -30.94 21.94 40.77
N SER A 267 -29.82 22.53 41.21
CA SER A 267 -29.83 23.70 42.09
C SER A 267 -30.57 24.90 41.47
N LEU A 268 -30.36 25.17 40.18
CA LEU A 268 -31.05 26.25 39.46
C LEU A 268 -32.56 25.99 39.34
N ILE A 269 -32.96 24.76 39.01
CA ILE A 269 -34.36 24.35 38.95
C ILE A 269 -35.01 24.47 40.34
N THR A 270 -34.34 23.99 41.39
CA THR A 270 -34.85 24.10 42.77
C THR A 270 -35.04 25.55 43.18
N ALA A 271 -34.09 26.44 42.88
CA ALA A 271 -34.20 27.87 43.17
C ALA A 271 -35.36 28.52 42.41
N ALA A 272 -35.54 28.19 41.12
CA ALA A 272 -36.66 28.68 40.31
C ALA A 272 -38.01 28.19 40.85
N LEU A 273 -38.14 26.89 41.16
CA LEU A 273 -39.35 26.30 41.73
C LEU A 273 -39.67 26.86 43.13
N TYR A 274 -38.65 27.12 43.94
CA TYR A 274 -38.82 27.77 45.25
C TYR A 274 -39.35 29.20 45.10
N LYS A 275 -38.76 29.99 44.20
CA LYS A 275 -39.21 31.36 43.90
C LYS A 275 -40.62 31.40 43.33
N SER A 276 -40.99 30.42 42.50
CA SER A 276 -42.33 30.26 41.94
C SER A 276 -43.36 29.68 42.93
N GLY A 277 -42.98 29.41 44.18
CA GLY A 277 -43.90 29.01 45.24
C GLY A 277 -44.33 27.53 45.20
N PHE A 278 -43.69 26.70 44.38
CA PHE A 278 -44.05 25.29 44.18
C PHE A 278 -43.91 24.45 45.46
N PHE A 279 -42.95 24.79 46.33
CA PHE A 279 -42.67 24.06 47.58
C PHE A 279 -43.38 24.62 48.83
N LYS A 280 -44.26 25.62 48.70
CA LYS A 280 -45.02 26.15 49.85
C LYS A 280 -46.12 25.16 50.27
N ARG A 281 -45.84 24.32 51.26
CA ARG A 281 -46.82 23.40 51.85
C ARG A 281 -47.86 24.19 52.66
N LYS A 282 -49.15 24.12 52.30
CA LYS A 282 -50.23 24.51 53.22
C LYS A 282 -50.34 23.43 54.30
N ALA A 283 -49.84 23.70 55.50
CA ALA A 283 -50.04 22.80 56.64
C ALA A 283 -51.53 22.76 56.99
N LYS A 284 -52.22 21.63 56.74
CA LYS A 284 -53.51 21.35 57.36
C LYS A 284 -53.23 20.87 58.78
N GLN A 285 -53.62 21.68 59.77
CA GLN A 285 -53.66 21.23 61.17
C GLN A 285 -54.79 20.19 61.31
N GLN A 286 -54.45 18.96 61.66
CA GLN A 286 -55.42 17.98 62.16
C GLN A 286 -55.69 18.29 63.64
N LYS A 287 -56.87 18.85 63.94
CA LYS A 287 -57.41 18.88 65.31
C LYS A 287 -57.95 17.49 65.63
N TYR A 288 -57.43 16.84 66.67
CA TYR A 288 -58.12 15.75 67.35
C TYR A 288 -59.27 16.33 68.21
N PRO A 289 -60.46 15.69 68.28
CA PRO A 289 -61.52 16.14 69.17
C PRO A 289 -61.24 15.66 70.60
N ALA A 290 -61.38 16.59 71.56
CA ALA A 290 -61.49 16.27 72.98
C ALA A 290 -62.95 15.85 73.27
N GLN A 291 -63.12 14.74 73.97
CA GLN A 291 -64.40 14.34 74.56
C GLN A 291 -64.25 14.45 76.09
N GLU A 292 -65.02 15.37 76.67
CA GLU A 292 -65.45 15.41 78.09
C GLU A 292 -66.09 14.05 78.49
N ALA A 293 -66.19 13.63 79.74
CA ALA A 293 -66.56 14.40 80.93
C ALA A 293 -66.29 13.61 82.24
N ASP A 294 -66.58 14.31 83.34
CA ASP A 294 -67.02 13.89 84.67
C ASP A 294 -66.00 13.89 85.82
N GLU A 295 -66.29 14.40 87.02
CA GLU A 295 -67.36 15.24 87.60
C GLU A 295 -67.03 15.28 89.11
N VAL A 296 -66.99 16.44 89.80
CA VAL A 296 -67.37 16.54 91.24
C VAL A 296 -67.77 17.99 91.61
N LYS A 297 -69.09 18.18 91.77
CA LYS A 297 -69.84 19.00 92.77
C LYS A 297 -69.59 20.52 92.89
N ASN A 298 -70.66 21.30 92.67
CA ASN A 298 -71.64 21.67 93.71
C ASN A 298 -72.72 22.63 93.17
N LEU A 299 -73.99 22.26 93.39
CA LEU A 299 -75.14 23.05 93.92
C LEU A 299 -75.24 24.56 93.55
N ASN A 300 -76.37 25.14 93.10
CA ASN A 300 -77.76 24.90 93.47
C ASN A 300 -78.77 25.61 92.53
N GLU A 301 -80.02 25.13 92.58
CA GLU A 301 -81.27 25.69 92.05
C GLU A 301 -81.56 27.16 92.44
N ASN A 302 -82.08 27.94 91.50
CA ASN A 302 -83.50 28.34 91.41
C ASN A 302 -83.78 29.08 90.11
#